data_AF-A0A822E325-F1
#
_entry.id   AF-A0A822E325-F1
#
_cell.length_a   1.000
_cell.length_b   1.000
_cell.length_c   1.000
_cell.angle_alpha   90.00
_cell.angle_beta   90.00
_cell.angle_gamma   90.00
#
_symmetry.space_group_name_H-M   'P 1'
#
loop_
_entity.id
_entity.type
_entity.pdbx_description
1 polymer ?
#
loop_
_entity_poly.entity_id
_entity_poly.type
_entity_poly.pdbx_seq_one_letter_code
_entity_poly.pdbx_strand_id
1 'polypeptide(L)'
;MKVITNRSFLNIQCLSVDFLLRVFLNMDQWLNACVAVERTITIIKATNFQKKKSKQMAKLIIIILSIFIISTCIYDPIHRCLIDDKNEDDNRIWCIASYTSNLQKFNSFIHTFHFLIPLTINLVSVVILILKKSRQQAKFQINQNYLAIIKQQIQEHKHIIIAPIVLIILGIPRLIISFLSKCMNSTDDARLYLTGYFISSISPMLTFIIFVLP
;
A
#
# COMPACT_ATOMS: atom_id res chain seq x y z
N MET A 1 26.59 -23.18 10.49
CA MET A 1 25.69 -22.43 9.58
C MET A 1 26.53 -21.95 8.41
N LYS A 2 26.30 -22.41 7.17
CA LYS A 2 27.08 -21.93 6.00
C LYS A 2 26.64 -20.51 5.71
N VAL A 3 27.42 -19.54 6.18
CA VAL A 3 27.22 -18.12 5.84
C VAL A 3 27.39 -18.01 4.33
N ILE A 4 26.43 -17.37 3.66
CA ILE A 4 26.50 -17.11 2.22
C ILE A 4 27.68 -16.16 2.00
N THR A 5 28.78 -16.66 1.45
CA THR A 5 30.03 -15.90 1.27
C THR A 5 30.09 -15.16 -0.06
N ASN A 6 29.15 -15.40 -0.97
CA ASN A 6 29.16 -14.77 -2.28
C ASN A 6 28.72 -13.30 -2.17
N ARG A 7 29.71 -12.41 -2.15
CA ARG A 7 29.52 -10.96 -2.04
C ARG A 7 28.65 -10.39 -3.16
N SER A 8 28.77 -10.90 -4.39
CA SER A 8 27.95 -10.45 -5.51
C SER A 8 26.48 -10.80 -5.32
N PHE A 9 26.20 -12.01 -4.82
CA PHE A 9 24.83 -12.42 -4.47
C PHE A 9 24.23 -11.54 -3.38
N LEU A 10 24.98 -11.29 -2.30
CA LEU A 10 24.55 -10.40 -1.22
C LEU A 10 24.30 -8.97 -1.72
N ASN A 11 25.11 -8.48 -2.65
CA ASN A 11 24.94 -7.15 -3.20
C ASN A 11 23.67 -7.06 -4.06
N ILE A 12 23.44 -8.06 -4.93
CA ILE A 12 22.21 -8.13 -5.72
C ILE A 12 20.98 -8.18 -4.81
N GLN A 13 21.00 -8.96 -3.73
CA GLN A 13 19.89 -9.00 -2.78
C GLN A 13 19.69 -7.65 -2.07
N CYS A 14 20.77 -7.02 -1.59
CA CYS A 14 20.74 -5.72 -0.95
C CYS A 14 20.09 -4.64 -1.82
N LEU A 15 20.38 -4.65 -3.13
CA LEU A 15 19.83 -3.69 -4.08
C LEU A 15 18.40 -4.03 -4.52
N SER A 16 18.08 -5.32 -4.67
CA SER A 16 16.82 -5.74 -5.33
C SER A 16 15.67 -5.99 -4.37
N VAL A 17 15.88 -6.61 -3.21
CA VAL A 17 14.79 -7.13 -2.38
C VAL A 17 13.90 -6.00 -1.85
N ASP A 18 14.50 -5.00 -1.20
CA ASP A 18 13.75 -3.88 -0.64
C ASP A 18 13.12 -3.01 -1.73
N PHE A 19 13.81 -2.83 -2.86
CA PHE A 19 13.29 -2.11 -4.01
C PHE A 19 12.05 -2.80 -4.60
N LEU A 20 12.14 -4.10 -4.88
CA LEU A 20 11.02 -4.87 -5.43
C LEU A 20 9.85 -4.91 -4.45
N LEU A 21 10.13 -5.15 -3.17
CA LEU A 21 9.10 -5.14 -2.13
C LEU A 21 8.38 -3.78 -2.08
N ARG A 22 9.12 -2.68 -2.14
CA ARG A 22 8.54 -1.33 -2.18
C ARG A 22 7.67 -1.12 -3.41
N VAL A 23 8.16 -1.49 -4.59
CA VAL A 23 7.41 -1.38 -5.85
C VAL A 23 6.10 -2.16 -5.78
N PHE A 24 6.14 -3.43 -5.36
CA PHE A 24 4.94 -4.27 -5.29
C PHE A 24 3.92 -3.76 -4.27
N LEU A 25 4.38 -3.31 -3.09
CA LEU A 25 3.47 -2.79 -2.06
C LEU A 25 2.81 -1.48 -2.49
N ASN A 26 3.56 -0.59 -3.13
CA ASN A 26 2.98 0.63 -3.69
C ASN A 26 2.00 0.30 -4.82
N MET A 27 2.34 -0.67 -5.66
CA MET A 27 1.48 -1.11 -6.77
C MET A 27 0.15 -1.66 -6.25
N ASP A 28 0.18 -2.52 -5.22
CA ASP A 28 -1.02 -3.05 -4.57
C ASP A 28 -1.95 -1.92 -4.08
N GLN A 29 -1.41 -0.94 -3.37
CA GLN A 29 -2.17 0.20 -2.85
C GLN A 29 -2.83 1.02 -3.96
N TRP A 30 -2.07 1.35 -5.01
CA TRP A 30 -2.57 2.12 -6.15
C TRP A 30 -3.61 1.35 -6.96
N LEU A 31 -3.40 0.06 -7.21
CA LEU A 31 -4.37 -0.78 -7.89
C LEU A 31 -5.67 -0.92 -7.10
N ASN A 32 -5.59 -1.08 -5.78
CA ASN A 32 -6.77 -1.12 -4.92
C ASN A 32 -7.57 0.19 -5.00
N ALA A 33 -6.88 1.35 -4.98
CA ALA A 33 -7.52 2.65 -5.20
C ALA A 33 -8.18 2.75 -6.58
N CYS A 34 -7.53 2.27 -7.65
CA CYS A 34 -8.12 2.23 -8.99
C CYS A 34 -9.37 1.35 -9.06
N VAL A 35 -9.37 0.19 -8.39
CA VAL A 35 -10.55 -0.69 -8.29
C VAL A 35 -11.70 0.01 -7.57
N ALA A 36 -11.43 0.73 -6.48
CA ALA A 36 -12.44 1.50 -5.77
C ALA A 36 -13.05 2.62 -6.65
N VAL A 37 -12.22 3.31 -7.44
CA VAL A 37 -12.66 4.32 -8.41
C VAL A 37 -13.51 3.68 -9.51
N GLU A 38 -13.09 2.55 -10.07
CA GLU A 38 -13.87 1.86 -11.11
C GLU A 38 -15.25 1.42 -10.61
N ARG A 39 -15.33 0.86 -9.40
CA ARG A 39 -16.60 0.50 -8.74
C ARG A 39 -17.50 1.72 -8.60
N THR A 40 -16.92 2.85 -8.21
CA THR A 40 -17.64 4.13 -8.07
C THR A 40 -18.16 4.63 -9.41
N ILE A 41 -17.34 4.62 -10.46
CA ILE A 41 -17.72 5.01 -11.82
C ILE A 41 -18.82 4.10 -12.36
N THR A 42 -18.76 2.80 -12.09
CA THR A 42 -19.77 1.82 -12.52
C THR A 42 -21.14 2.17 -11.95
N ILE A 43 -21.21 2.56 -10.68
CA ILE A 43 -22.46 2.99 -10.02
C ILE A 43 -22.92 4.35 -10.54
N ILE A 44 -22.00 5.30 -10.77
CA ILE A 44 -22.35 6.63 -11.28
C ILE A 44 -22.90 6.56 -12.71
N LYS A 45 -22.28 5.75 -13.58
CA LYS A 45 -22.68 5.62 -14.99
C LYS A 45 -23.83 4.64 -15.20
N ALA A 46 -24.07 3.73 -14.26
CA ALA A 46 -25.13 2.72 -14.34
C ALA A 46 -25.18 2.05 -15.73
N THR A 47 -26.26 2.25 -16.49
CA THR A 47 -26.49 1.66 -17.81
C THR A 47 -25.53 2.15 -18.89
N ASN A 48 -24.90 3.33 -18.71
CA ASN A 48 -23.94 3.89 -19.67
C ASN A 48 -22.51 3.37 -19.45
N PHE A 49 -22.29 2.41 -18.55
CA PHE A 49 -20.97 1.84 -18.30
C PHE A 49 -20.54 0.84 -19.39
N GLN A 50 -19.49 1.19 -20.13
CA GLN A 50 -18.92 0.34 -21.17
C GLN A 50 -17.73 -0.50 -20.65
N LYS A 51 -17.96 -1.79 -20.42
CA LYS A 51 -16.94 -2.73 -19.92
C LYS A 51 -15.70 -2.83 -20.81
N LYS A 52 -15.85 -2.81 -22.15
CA LYS A 52 -14.71 -2.90 -23.09
C LYS A 52 -13.77 -1.71 -22.95
N LYS A 53 -14.33 -0.50 -22.81
CA LYS A 53 -13.57 0.74 -22.62
C LYS A 53 -12.88 0.77 -21.24
N SER A 54 -13.55 0.32 -20.18
CA SER A 54 -12.91 0.15 -18.86
C SER A 54 -11.67 -0.76 -18.95
N LYS A 55 -11.81 -1.97 -19.54
CA LYS A 55 -10.69 -2.92 -19.64
C LYS A 55 -9.48 -2.36 -20.38
N GLN A 56 -9.69 -1.61 -21.47
CA GLN A 56 -8.60 -0.96 -22.21
C GLN A 56 -7.92 0.11 -21.36
N MET A 57 -8.70 0.93 -20.65
CA MET A 57 -8.17 1.97 -19.78
C MET A 57 -7.42 1.40 -18.56
N ALA A 58 -7.91 0.30 -17.98
CA ALA A 58 -7.24 -0.41 -16.89
C ALA A 58 -5.84 -0.91 -17.31
N LYS A 59 -5.71 -1.50 -18.51
CA LYS A 59 -4.40 -1.91 -19.05
C LYS A 59 -3.43 -0.73 -19.18
N LEU A 60 -3.91 0.41 -19.69
CA LEU A 60 -3.10 1.62 -19.82
C LEU A 60 -2.68 2.18 -18.44
N ILE A 61 -3.61 2.23 -17.50
CA ILE A 61 -3.36 2.70 -16.13
C ILE A 61 -2.32 1.84 -15.43
N ILE A 62 -2.38 0.51 -15.56
CA ILE A 62 -1.39 -0.41 -14.97
C ILE A 62 0.02 -0.09 -15.49
N ILE A 63 0.17 0.13 -16.80
CA ILE A 63 1.47 0.46 -17.41
C ILE A 63 1.99 1.81 -16.88
N ILE A 64 1.13 2.84 -16.88
CA ILE A 64 1.50 4.18 -16.40
C ILE A 64 1.88 4.15 -14.91
N LEU A 65 1.10 3.46 -14.07
CA LEU A 65 1.38 3.33 -12.64
C LEU A 65 2.68 2.58 -12.38
N SER A 66 2.96 1.53 -13.16
CA SER A 66 4.21 0.76 -13.03
C SER A 66 5.42 1.66 -13.29
N ILE A 67 5.38 2.43 -14.38
CA ILE A 67 6.45 3.39 -14.73
C ILE A 67 6.58 4.44 -13.61
N PHE A 68 5.47 5.04 -13.18
CA PHE A 68 5.46 6.06 -12.13
C PHE A 68 6.09 5.56 -10.83
N ILE A 69 5.67 4.38 -10.35
CA ILE A 69 6.17 3.80 -9.08
C ILE A 69 7.65 3.42 -9.18
N ILE A 70 8.07 2.84 -10.31
CA ILE A 70 9.48 2.50 -10.52
C ILE A 70 10.33 3.78 -10.50
N SER A 71 9.91 4.81 -11.22
CA SER A 71 10.61 6.10 -11.26
C SER A 71 10.69 6.76 -9.88
N THR A 72 9.65 6.69 -9.05
CA THR A 72 9.69 7.26 -7.69
C THR A 72 10.47 6.40 -6.71
N CYS A 73 10.77 5.13 -7.01
CA CYS A 73 11.49 4.23 -6.10
C CYS A 73 12.95 3.96 -6.50
N ILE A 74 13.37 4.34 -7.71
CA ILE A 74 14.69 3.97 -8.27
C ILE A 74 15.88 4.56 -7.51
N TYR A 75 15.70 5.65 -6.75
CA TYR A 75 16.78 6.24 -5.99
C TYR A 75 17.24 5.35 -4.81
N ASP A 76 16.35 4.49 -4.28
CA ASP A 76 16.59 3.63 -3.12
C ASP A 76 17.73 2.62 -3.40
N PRO A 77 17.71 1.80 -4.47
CA PRO A 77 18.82 0.90 -4.78
C PRO A 77 20.13 1.64 -5.08
N ILE A 78 20.09 2.83 -5.69
CA ILE A 78 21.30 3.58 -6.06
C ILE A 78 22.12 4.00 -4.82
N HIS A 79 21.46 4.20 -3.68
CA HIS A 79 22.10 4.69 -2.45
C HIS A 79 22.29 3.58 -1.40
N ARG A 80 22.11 2.32 -1.79
CA ARG A 80 22.38 1.16 -0.93
C ARG A 80 23.78 0.62 -1.18
N CYS A 81 24.46 0.30 -0.09
CA CYS A 81 25.78 -0.32 -0.12
C CYS A 81 25.91 -1.42 0.92
N LEU A 82 26.82 -2.36 0.65
CA LEU A 82 27.25 -3.35 1.62
C LEU A 82 28.39 -2.78 2.46
N ILE A 83 28.24 -2.84 3.78
CA ILE A 83 29.27 -2.45 4.75
C ILE A 83 29.70 -3.69 5.52
N ASP A 84 31.01 -3.93 5.55
CA ASP A 84 31.61 -5.00 6.34
C ASP A 84 31.91 -4.47 7.75
N ASP A 85 31.17 -4.95 8.73
CA ASP A 85 31.35 -4.65 10.16
C ASP A 85 32.23 -5.75 10.75
N LYS A 86 33.50 -5.41 10.96
CA LYS A 86 34.53 -6.30 11.51
C LYS A 86 34.69 -6.00 12.99
N ASN A 87 33.93 -6.69 13.84
CA ASN A 87 34.16 -6.71 15.27
C ASN A 87 35.04 -7.91 15.65
N GLU A 88 35.75 -7.82 16.78
CA GLU A 88 36.72 -8.85 17.23
C GLU A 88 36.12 -10.26 17.31
N ASP A 89 34.81 -10.39 17.57
CA ASP A 89 34.11 -11.67 17.72
C ASP A 89 33.26 -12.09 16.51
N ASP A 90 32.91 -11.16 15.60
CA ASP A 90 31.92 -11.41 14.55
C ASP A 90 32.18 -10.55 13.28
N ASN A 91 32.34 -11.23 12.14
CA ASN A 91 32.34 -10.58 10.82
C ASN A 91 30.92 -10.53 10.27
N ARG A 92 30.27 -9.35 10.31
CA ARG A 92 28.90 -9.15 9.81
C ARG A 92 28.90 -8.27 8.56
N ILE A 93 28.07 -8.62 7.58
CA ILE A 93 27.88 -7.83 6.37
C ILE A 93 26.49 -7.19 6.44
N TRP A 94 26.42 -5.87 6.45
CA TRP A 94 25.18 -5.11 6.52
C TRP A 94 24.84 -4.48 5.17
N CYS A 95 23.56 -4.51 4.81
CA CYS A 95 23.01 -3.70 3.72
C CYS A 95 22.44 -2.42 4.32
N ILE A 96 23.09 -1.28 4.06
CA ILE A 96 22.69 0.01 4.63
C ILE A 96 22.33 0.96 3.49
N ALA A 97 21.23 1.69 3.67
CA ALA A 97 20.88 2.80 2.81
C ALA A 97 21.54 4.08 3.35
N SER A 98 22.42 4.69 2.57
CA SER A 98 23.13 5.91 2.94
C SER A 98 22.56 7.10 2.19
N TYR A 99 21.51 7.72 2.76
CA TYR A 99 20.84 8.87 2.16
C TYR A 99 21.46 10.19 2.62
N THR A 100 21.59 11.14 1.69
CA THR A 100 21.81 12.55 2.06
C THR A 100 20.56 13.11 2.75
N SER A 101 20.69 14.17 3.53
CA SER A 101 19.57 14.78 4.27
C SER A 101 18.39 15.18 3.36
N ASN A 102 18.69 15.68 2.16
CA ASN A 102 17.67 16.00 1.14
C ASN A 102 16.97 14.74 0.63
N LEU A 103 17.71 13.68 0.38
CA LEU A 103 17.16 12.42 -0.13
C LEU A 103 16.34 11.70 0.94
N GLN A 104 16.69 11.85 2.23
CA GLN A 104 15.89 11.35 3.34
C GLN A 104 14.53 12.05 3.41
N LYS A 105 14.50 13.39 3.28
CA LYS A 105 13.23 14.15 3.19
C LYS A 105 12.40 13.71 2.00
N PHE A 106 13.04 13.53 0.84
CA PHE A 106 12.36 13.03 -0.36
C PHE A 106 11.80 11.62 -0.15
N ASN A 107 12.55 10.71 0.48
CA ASN A 107 12.10 9.37 0.80
C ASN A 107 10.85 9.39 1.71
N SER A 108 10.88 10.18 2.78
CA SER A 108 9.71 10.34 3.65
C SER A 108 8.50 10.93 2.91
N PHE A 109 8.72 11.92 2.03
CA PHE A 109 7.67 12.49 1.19
C PHE A 109 7.05 11.44 0.26
N ILE A 110 7.87 10.68 -0.47
CA ILE A 110 7.42 9.63 -1.38
C ILE A 110 6.65 8.53 -0.64
N HIS A 111 7.13 8.08 0.52
CA HIS A 111 6.40 7.13 1.36
C HIS A 111 5.02 7.66 1.78
N THR A 112 4.97 8.93 2.20
CA THR A 112 3.72 9.57 2.59
C THR A 112 2.77 9.69 1.41
N PHE A 113 3.29 10.09 0.24
CA PHE A 113 2.52 10.24 -0.99
C PHE A 113 1.89 8.92 -1.43
N HIS A 114 2.69 7.85 -1.54
CA HIS A 114 2.20 6.55 -2.00
C HIS A 114 1.24 5.89 -1.01
N PHE A 115 1.26 6.28 0.27
CA PHE A 115 0.27 5.82 1.24
C PHE A 115 -0.99 6.69 1.26
N LEU A 116 -0.83 8.01 1.44
CA LEU A 116 -1.93 8.93 1.75
C LEU A 116 -2.87 9.14 0.56
N ILE A 117 -2.35 9.15 -0.67
CA ILE A 117 -3.18 9.39 -1.85
C ILE A 117 -4.07 8.18 -2.16
N PRO A 118 -3.56 6.95 -2.27
CA PRO A 118 -4.44 5.78 -2.41
C PRO A 118 -5.44 5.65 -1.26
N LEU A 119 -5.02 5.99 -0.03
CA LEU A 119 -5.89 6.03 1.15
C LEU A 119 -7.07 6.99 0.95
N THR A 120 -6.80 8.25 0.62
CA THR A 120 -7.86 9.27 0.44
C THR A 120 -8.80 8.89 -0.70
N ILE A 121 -8.28 8.36 -1.82
CA ILE A 121 -9.09 7.87 -2.94
C ILE A 121 -10.02 6.74 -2.48
N ASN A 122 -9.52 5.76 -1.72
CA ASN A 122 -10.34 4.65 -1.21
C ASN A 122 -11.47 5.13 -0.29
N LEU A 123 -11.15 6.02 0.67
CA LEU A 123 -12.15 6.57 1.60
C LEU A 123 -13.24 7.36 0.87
N VAL A 124 -12.83 8.26 -0.03
CA VAL A 124 -13.78 9.07 -0.81
C VAL A 124 -14.63 8.19 -1.73
N SER A 125 -14.05 7.17 -2.36
CA SER A 125 -14.77 6.22 -3.23
C SER A 125 -15.87 5.47 -2.46
N VAL A 126 -15.58 4.99 -1.25
CA VAL A 126 -16.57 4.32 -0.39
C VAL A 126 -17.72 5.27 -0.01
N VAL A 127 -17.40 6.50 0.38
CA VAL A 127 -18.43 7.51 0.72
C VAL A 127 -19.34 7.79 -0.47
N ILE A 128 -18.76 8.03 -1.67
CA ILE A 128 -19.54 8.26 -2.89
C ILE A 128 -20.41 7.05 -3.24
N LEU A 129 -19.86 5.84 -3.11
CA LEU A 129 -20.56 4.59 -3.39
C LEU A 129 -21.81 4.44 -2.51
N ILE A 130 -21.68 4.63 -1.20
CA ILE A 130 -22.80 4.55 -0.25
C ILE A 130 -23.84 5.62 -0.56
N LEU A 131 -23.44 6.87 -0.77
CA LEU A 131 -24.35 7.98 -1.07
C LEU A 131 -25.14 7.74 -2.35
N LYS A 132 -24.48 7.32 -3.43
CA LYS A 132 -25.14 7.06 -4.72
C LYS A 132 -26.09 5.88 -4.64
N LYS A 133 -25.66 4.78 -4.03
CA LYS A 133 -26.50 3.57 -3.89
C LYS A 133 -27.71 3.82 -3.00
N SER A 134 -27.54 4.55 -1.90
CA SER A 134 -28.65 4.93 -0.99
C SER A 134 -29.66 5.85 -1.69
N ARG A 135 -29.19 6.84 -2.47
CA ARG A 135 -30.08 7.69 -3.29
C ARG A 135 -30.82 6.91 -4.36
N GLN A 136 -30.18 5.94 -4.99
CA GLN A 136 -30.83 5.09 -5.98
C GLN A 136 -31.95 4.27 -5.33
N GLN A 137 -31.69 3.65 -4.18
CA GLN A 137 -32.68 2.86 -3.46
C GLN A 137 -33.83 3.72 -2.91
N ALA A 138 -33.55 4.93 -2.42
CA ALA A 138 -34.59 5.86 -1.96
C ALA A 138 -35.59 6.24 -3.07
N LYS A 139 -35.15 6.28 -4.34
CA LYS A 139 -36.08 6.50 -5.47
C LYS A 139 -37.03 5.32 -5.70
N PHE A 140 -36.65 4.10 -5.31
CA PHE A 140 -37.49 2.91 -5.45
C PHE A 140 -38.33 2.61 -4.19
N GLN A 141 -37.90 3.07 -3.00
CA GLN A 141 -38.57 2.82 -1.72
C GLN A 141 -39.14 4.12 -1.13
N ILE A 142 -40.27 4.57 -1.68
CA ILE A 142 -40.92 5.86 -1.38
C ILE A 142 -41.32 6.01 0.11
N ASN A 143 -41.55 4.90 0.83
CA ASN A 143 -42.10 4.89 2.19
C ASN A 143 -41.06 4.67 3.31
N GLN A 144 -39.77 4.56 2.99
CA GLN A 144 -38.73 4.35 4.00
C GLN A 144 -37.92 5.62 4.26
N ASN A 145 -37.60 5.86 5.53
CA ASN A 145 -36.76 6.99 5.93
C ASN A 145 -35.34 6.83 5.35
N TYR A 146 -34.79 7.91 4.77
CA TYR A 146 -33.48 7.91 4.09
C TYR A 146 -32.34 7.43 5.00
N LEU A 147 -32.39 7.76 6.31
CA LEU A 147 -31.42 7.28 7.29
C LEU A 147 -31.48 5.76 7.50
N ALA A 148 -32.67 5.16 7.43
CA ALA A 148 -32.83 3.71 7.54
C ALA A 148 -32.25 2.99 6.31
N ILE A 149 -32.45 3.56 5.12
CA ILE A 149 -31.89 3.05 3.86
C ILE A 149 -30.36 3.08 3.88
N ILE A 150 -29.76 4.18 4.35
CA ILE A 150 -28.29 4.28 4.51
C ILE A 150 -27.78 3.21 5.48
N LYS A 151 -28.43 3.05 6.64
CA LYS A 151 -28.03 2.06 7.65
C LYS A 151 -28.07 0.64 7.10
N GLN A 152 -29.11 0.31 6.34
CA GLN A 152 -29.24 -0.99 5.68
C GLN A 152 -28.15 -1.20 4.63
N GLN A 153 -27.86 -0.18 3.79
CA GLN A 153 -26.81 -0.26 2.78
C GLN A 153 -25.40 -0.41 3.37
N ILE A 154 -25.14 0.24 4.51
CA ILE A 154 -23.89 0.05 5.28
C ILE A 154 -23.77 -1.38 5.81
N GLN A 155 -24.86 -1.96 6.32
CA GLN A 155 -24.84 -3.35 6.82
C GLN A 155 -24.63 -4.36 5.69
N GLU A 156 -25.28 -4.18 4.56
CA GLU A 156 -25.19 -5.06 3.40
C GLU A 156 -23.80 -4.99 2.74
N HIS A 157 -23.18 -3.81 2.72
CA HIS A 157 -21.85 -3.59 2.13
C HIS A 157 -20.75 -3.46 3.19
N LYS A 158 -20.98 -3.93 4.43
CA LYS A 158 -20.05 -3.76 5.54
C LYS A 158 -18.64 -4.22 5.19
N HIS A 159 -18.51 -5.32 4.43
CA HIS A 159 -17.22 -5.88 4.03
C HIS A 159 -16.46 -4.97 3.06
N ILE A 160 -17.15 -4.24 2.18
CA ILE A 160 -16.56 -3.28 1.24
C ILE A 160 -16.02 -2.05 1.98
N ILE A 161 -16.57 -1.73 3.15
CA ILE A 161 -16.16 -0.62 4.01
C ILE A 161 -15.05 -1.05 4.98
N ILE A 162 -15.20 -2.23 5.59
CA ILE A 162 -14.25 -2.79 6.56
C ILE A 162 -12.91 -3.12 5.89
N ALA A 163 -12.93 -3.66 4.68
CA ALA A 163 -11.73 -4.03 3.92
C ALA A 163 -10.70 -2.89 3.79
N PRO A 164 -11.02 -1.72 3.23
CA PRO A 164 -10.08 -0.61 3.15
C PRO A 164 -9.67 -0.13 4.55
N ILE A 165 -10.57 -0.06 5.53
CA ILE A 165 -10.23 0.36 6.91
C ILE A 165 -9.20 -0.59 7.54
N VAL A 166 -9.37 -1.90 7.40
CA VAL A 166 -8.44 -2.92 7.93
C VAL A 166 -7.08 -2.80 7.26
N LEU A 167 -7.04 -2.65 5.93
CA LEU A 167 -5.79 -2.48 5.19
C LEU A 167 -5.03 -1.20 5.61
N ILE A 168 -5.78 -0.14 5.94
CA ILE A 168 -5.22 1.12 6.45
C ILE A 168 -4.61 0.91 7.84
N ILE A 169 -5.36 0.32 8.78
CA ILE A 169 -4.88 0.06 10.14
C ILE A 169 -3.59 -0.76 10.11
N LEU A 170 -3.55 -1.81 9.27
CA LEU A 170 -2.38 -2.65 9.13
C LEU A 170 -1.19 -1.94 8.45
N GLY A 171 -1.42 -0.91 7.62
CA GLY A 171 -0.36 -0.15 6.95
C GLY A 171 0.25 0.99 7.78
N ILE A 172 -0.44 1.47 8.83
CA ILE A 172 0.03 2.56 9.71
C ILE A 172 1.39 2.27 10.38
N PRO A 173 1.67 1.06 10.91
CA PRO A 173 2.96 0.75 11.52
C PRO A 173 4.15 1.05 10.60
N ARG A 174 4.01 0.80 9.29
CA ARG A 174 5.08 1.05 8.31
C ARG A 174 5.32 2.53 8.07
N LEU A 175 4.29 3.37 8.10
CA LEU A 175 4.47 4.81 8.06
C LEU A 175 5.22 5.29 9.29
N ILE A 176 4.79 4.86 10.48
CA ILE A 176 5.42 5.25 11.75
C ILE A 176 6.91 4.88 11.73
N ILE A 177 7.24 3.66 11.30
CA ILE A 177 8.63 3.19 11.15
C ILE A 177 9.41 4.05 10.15
N SER A 178 8.81 4.42 9.01
CA SER A 178 9.46 5.27 8.00
C SER A 178 9.78 6.68 8.51
N PHE A 179 9.07 7.16 9.54
CA PHE A 179 9.29 8.47 10.15
C PHE A 179 10.18 8.42 11.39
N LEU A 180 10.31 7.25 12.03
CA LEU A 180 11.24 7.06 13.13
C LEU A 180 12.66 6.87 12.58
N SER A 181 13.31 7.99 12.24
CA SER A 181 14.74 8.03 11.92
C SER A 181 15.61 8.01 13.19
N LYS A 182 15.29 7.16 14.16
CA LYS A 182 16.14 6.96 15.33
C LYS A 182 16.95 5.69 15.11
N CYS A 183 18.27 5.78 15.26
CA CYS A 183 19.08 4.59 15.51
C CYS A 183 18.46 3.84 16.69
N MET A 184 18.26 2.53 16.52
CA MET A 184 17.81 1.66 17.59
C MET A 184 18.87 1.69 18.69
N ASN A 185 18.52 2.26 19.84
CA ASN A 185 19.44 2.37 20.97
C ASN A 185 19.30 1.16 21.92
N SER A 186 18.20 0.42 21.83
CA SER A 186 17.90 -0.76 22.64
C SER A 186 17.43 -1.96 21.80
N THR A 187 17.64 -3.17 22.32
CA THR A 187 17.09 -4.42 21.78
C THR A 187 15.56 -4.45 21.79
N ASP A 188 14.92 -3.75 22.72
CA ASP A 188 13.46 -3.61 22.76
C ASP A 188 12.93 -2.76 21.59
N ASP A 189 13.68 -1.73 21.19
CA ASP A 189 13.35 -0.94 19.99
C ASP A 189 13.38 -1.86 18.76
N ALA A 190 14.41 -2.70 18.63
CA ALA A 190 14.56 -3.67 17.54
C ALA A 190 13.33 -4.57 17.39
N ARG A 191 12.84 -5.10 18.51
CA ARG A 191 11.69 -6.01 18.53
C ARG A 191 10.41 -5.30 18.09
N LEU A 192 10.22 -4.05 18.50
CA LEU A 192 9.07 -3.23 18.11
C LEU A 192 9.09 -2.91 16.61
N TYR A 193 10.25 -2.52 16.06
CA TYR A 193 10.42 -2.29 14.62
C TYR A 193 10.13 -3.53 13.79
N LEU A 194 10.71 -4.67 14.18
CA LEU A 194 10.48 -5.94 13.48
C LEU A 194 9.01 -6.34 13.54
N THR A 195 8.36 -6.21 14.70
CA THR A 195 6.94 -6.53 14.87
C THR A 195 6.07 -5.64 13.98
N GLY A 196 6.31 -4.33 13.96
CA GLY A 196 5.56 -3.39 13.12
C GLY A 196 5.79 -3.64 11.62
N TYR A 197 7.01 -4.02 11.23
CA TYR A 197 7.32 -4.44 9.86
C TYR A 197 6.51 -5.67 9.44
N PHE A 198 6.52 -6.73 10.26
CA PHE A 198 5.75 -7.94 9.96
C PHE A 198 4.23 -7.68 9.91
N ILE A 199 3.69 -6.90 10.85
CA ILE A 199 2.28 -6.51 10.84
C ILE A 199 1.92 -5.78 9.54
N SER A 200 2.77 -4.87 9.08
CA SER A 200 2.51 -4.18 7.82
C SER A 200 2.57 -5.09 6.61
N SER A 201 3.40 -6.13 6.62
CA SER A 201 3.46 -7.12 5.54
C SER A 201 2.24 -8.03 5.50
N ILE A 202 1.43 -8.10 6.56
CA ILE A 202 0.16 -8.86 6.56
C ILE A 202 -0.90 -8.15 5.71
N SER A 203 -0.91 -6.81 5.66
CA SER A 203 -1.86 -6.02 4.87
C SER A 203 -1.99 -6.48 3.40
N PRO A 204 -0.91 -6.51 2.59
CA PRO A 204 -0.98 -6.98 1.20
C PRO A 204 -1.37 -8.45 1.05
N MET A 205 -1.02 -9.31 2.03
CA MET A 205 -1.39 -10.73 2.01
C MET A 205 -2.90 -10.91 2.21
N LEU A 206 -3.52 -10.04 3.00
CA LEU A 206 -4.96 -10.02 3.23
C LEU A 206 -5.74 -9.42 2.05
N THR A 207 -5.15 -8.55 1.23
CA THR A 207 -5.83 -7.99 0.03
C THR A 207 -6.36 -9.09 -0.88
N PHE A 208 -5.57 -10.14 -1.14
CA PHE A 208 -5.99 -11.29 -1.94
C PHE A 208 -7.18 -12.02 -1.29
N ILE A 209 -7.10 -12.31 0.01
CA ILE A 209 -8.14 -13.04 0.73
C ILE A 209 -9.46 -12.25 0.74
N ILE A 210 -9.38 -10.94 1.00
CA ILE A 210 -10.56 -10.08 1.17
C ILE A 210 -11.27 -9.81 -0.16
N PHE A 211 -10.53 -9.67 -1.27
CA PHE A 211 -11.11 -9.25 -2.55
C PHE A 211 -11.20 -10.35 -3.61
N VAL A 212 -10.47 -11.47 -3.49
CA VAL A 212 -10.39 -12.52 -4.53
C VAL A 212 -10.97 -13.86 -4.10
N LEU A 213 -11.01 -14.18 -2.80
CA LEU A 213 -11.38 -15.51 -2.29
C LEU A 213 -12.84 -15.62 -1.76
N PRO A 214 -13.83 -14.81 -2.18
CA PRO A 214 -15.11 -14.74 -1.48
C PRO A 214 -15.76 -16.12 -1.27
#